data_AF-A0A8T3QYN0-F1
#
_entry.id   AF-A0A8T3QYN0-F1
#
_cell.length_a   1.000
_cell.length_b   1.000
_cell.length_c   1.000
_cell.angle_alpha   90.00
_cell.angle_beta   90.00
_cell.angle_gamma   90.00
#
_symmetry.space_group_name_H-M   'P 1'
#
loop_
_entity.id
_entity.type
_entity.pdbx_description
1 polymer ?
#
loop_
_entity_poly.entity_id
_entity_poly.type
_entity_poly.pdbx_seq_one_letter_code
_entity_poly.pdbx_strand_id
1 'polypeptide(L)'
;MPELPEVETVARDLRPRLVGAVIVGARCTWDRTLRTHEPNAFAEAVAGRTVESVGRRAKQLVIALSGGAALTVHLKMTGQLFVVPSAAPEDPYIRLVLELADGQELRFRDIRKFGRVGLYGRDPVTGELVAEVGGAAVFAAIGPEPLADEFTVREFRRLVRRRKGRLKPLLLDQSFLAGVGNIYADESLWRARLHPLRTAATLRPPDERHLFDAIRAVLTEAVERRGSSIDDYTAPDGDGSMQERLDVYQRTGRPCRRCGRPIKRLVVGARSTHLCSWCQRLSPAERKSGAAILRTMTGGAGQAPASISRAERTKRAAATRRATARAAGDLGSRAAG
;
A
#
# COMPACT_ATOMS: atom_id res chain seq x y z
N MET A 1 5.32 -3.80 0.54
CA MET A 1 4.04 -3.66 1.26
C MET A 1 3.22 -2.66 0.49
N PRO A 2 2.01 -3.01 0.03
CA PRO A 2 1.05 -2.08 -0.51
C PRO A 2 0.88 -0.87 0.42
N GLU A 3 0.97 0.32 -0.14
CA GLU A 3 0.70 1.57 0.56
C GLU A 3 -0.74 1.99 0.22
N LEU A 4 -1.13 3.22 0.56
CA LEU A 4 -2.49 3.70 0.32
C LEU A 4 -2.98 3.49 -1.13
N PRO A 5 -2.22 3.88 -2.18
CA PRO A 5 -2.70 3.79 -3.56
C PRO A 5 -2.99 2.36 -4.03
N GLU A 6 -2.14 1.39 -3.65
CA GLU A 6 -2.36 0.00 -4.02
C GLU A 6 -3.58 -0.57 -3.31
N VAL A 7 -3.76 -0.28 -2.02
CA VAL A 7 -4.94 -0.76 -1.28
C VAL A 7 -6.23 -0.12 -1.80
N GLU A 8 -6.18 1.15 -2.20
CA GLU A 8 -7.32 1.83 -2.86
C GLU A 8 -7.66 1.17 -4.20
N THR A 9 -6.65 0.77 -4.95
CA THR A 9 -6.82 0.02 -6.21
C THR A 9 -7.53 -1.30 -5.97
N VAL A 10 -7.07 -2.10 -4.98
CA VAL A 10 -7.77 -3.35 -4.61
C VAL A 10 -9.21 -3.08 -4.20
N ALA A 11 -9.47 -2.03 -3.41
CA ALA A 11 -10.83 -1.69 -2.99
C ALA A 11 -11.75 -1.40 -4.19
N ARG A 12 -11.24 -0.65 -5.18
CA ARG A 12 -11.98 -0.31 -6.40
C ARG A 12 -12.26 -1.54 -7.27
N ASP A 13 -11.29 -2.44 -7.41
CA ASP A 13 -11.44 -3.67 -8.20
C ASP A 13 -12.42 -4.66 -7.53
N LEU A 14 -12.40 -4.77 -6.20
CA LEU A 14 -13.28 -5.67 -5.45
C LEU A 14 -14.71 -5.15 -5.34
N ARG A 15 -14.92 -3.83 -5.26
CA ARG A 15 -16.23 -3.22 -5.04
C ARG A 15 -17.32 -3.72 -6.01
N PRO A 16 -17.15 -3.66 -7.34
CA PRO A 16 -18.19 -4.11 -8.28
C PRO A 16 -18.44 -5.62 -8.25
N ARG A 17 -17.55 -6.40 -7.64
CA ARG A 17 -17.67 -7.87 -7.54
C ARG A 17 -18.27 -8.34 -6.23
N LEU A 18 -18.13 -7.55 -5.17
CA LEU A 18 -18.51 -7.96 -3.83
C LEU A 18 -19.75 -7.25 -3.31
N VAL A 19 -20.00 -5.99 -3.67
CA VAL A 19 -21.17 -5.27 -3.13
C VAL A 19 -22.46 -5.98 -3.55
N GLY A 20 -23.31 -6.30 -2.57
CA GLY A 20 -24.53 -7.09 -2.72
C GLY A 20 -24.32 -8.61 -2.61
N ALA A 21 -23.08 -9.11 -2.59
CA ALA A 21 -22.81 -10.53 -2.43
C ALA A 21 -23.12 -10.98 -0.99
N VAL A 22 -23.70 -12.18 -0.86
CA VAL A 22 -24.00 -12.81 0.44
C VAL A 22 -22.93 -13.84 0.75
N ILE A 23 -22.30 -13.73 1.92
CA ILE A 23 -21.33 -14.72 2.41
C ILE A 23 -22.10 -15.90 2.99
N VAL A 24 -21.85 -17.12 2.52
CA VAL A 24 -22.53 -18.34 2.98
C VAL A 24 -21.64 -19.22 3.85
N GLY A 25 -20.33 -19.01 3.80
CA GLY A 25 -19.36 -19.79 4.56
C GLY A 25 -17.97 -19.17 4.54
N ALA A 26 -17.07 -19.69 5.37
CA ALA A 26 -15.67 -19.32 5.34
C ALA A 26 -14.77 -20.49 5.73
N ARG A 27 -13.57 -20.55 5.12
CA ARG A 27 -12.54 -21.54 5.44
C ARG A 27 -11.22 -20.85 5.67
N CYS A 28 -10.59 -21.10 6.81
CA CYS A 28 -9.26 -20.58 7.15
C CYS A 28 -8.27 -21.73 7.23
N THR A 29 -7.17 -21.66 6.48
CA THR A 29 -6.11 -22.69 6.49
C THR A 29 -4.91 -22.27 7.32
N TRP A 30 -4.95 -21.07 7.90
CA TRP A 30 -3.90 -20.53 8.75
C TRP A 30 -4.48 -19.56 9.78
N ASP A 31 -4.78 -20.07 10.96
CA ASP A 31 -5.56 -19.40 12.01
C ASP A 31 -5.01 -18.02 12.38
N ARG A 32 -3.67 -17.88 12.44
CA ARG A 32 -2.97 -16.60 12.70
C ARG A 32 -3.24 -15.50 11.67
N THR A 33 -3.93 -15.81 10.57
CA THR A 33 -4.48 -14.83 9.63
C THR A 33 -5.60 -14.03 10.28
N LEU A 34 -6.44 -14.68 11.08
CA LEU A 34 -7.55 -14.06 11.79
C LEU A 34 -7.03 -13.37 13.06
N ARG A 35 -7.51 -12.15 13.31
CA ARG A 35 -7.12 -11.32 14.46
C ARG A 35 -8.09 -11.36 15.63
N THR A 36 -9.34 -11.67 15.36
CA THR A 36 -10.46 -11.43 16.29
C THR A 36 -11.16 -12.69 16.73
N HIS A 37 -11.11 -13.74 15.92
CA HIS A 37 -11.88 -14.97 16.11
C HIS A 37 -11.02 -16.17 15.73
N GLU A 38 -11.29 -17.30 16.37
CA GLU A 38 -10.86 -18.62 15.89
C GLU A 38 -11.65 -18.98 14.61
N PRO A 39 -11.11 -19.87 13.74
CA PRO A 39 -11.69 -20.16 12.42
C PRO A 39 -13.18 -20.49 12.40
N ASN A 40 -13.66 -21.39 13.27
CA ASN A 40 -15.06 -21.82 13.28
C ASN A 40 -15.98 -20.67 13.71
N ALA A 41 -15.63 -19.97 14.79
CA ALA A 41 -16.38 -18.81 15.26
C ALA A 41 -16.40 -17.68 14.22
N PHE A 42 -15.30 -17.49 13.49
CA PHE A 42 -15.25 -16.54 12.38
C PHE A 42 -16.22 -16.93 11.25
N ALA A 43 -16.24 -18.22 10.86
CA ALA A 43 -17.11 -18.71 9.80
C ALA A 43 -18.58 -18.54 10.14
N GLU A 44 -18.97 -18.88 11.38
CA GLU A 44 -20.32 -18.65 11.90
C GLU A 44 -20.67 -17.15 11.91
N ALA A 45 -19.76 -16.30 12.35
CA ALA A 45 -20.01 -14.86 12.48
C ALA A 45 -20.15 -14.13 11.13
N VAL A 46 -19.58 -14.65 10.04
CA VAL A 46 -19.70 -14.02 8.70
C VAL A 46 -20.81 -14.62 7.84
N ALA A 47 -21.26 -15.85 8.13
CA ALA A 47 -22.30 -16.51 7.35
C ALA A 47 -23.63 -15.74 7.38
N GLY A 48 -24.30 -15.71 6.24
CA GLY A 48 -25.55 -14.98 6.01
C GLY A 48 -25.39 -13.45 5.87
N ARG A 49 -24.20 -12.88 6.10
CA ARG A 49 -24.00 -11.43 5.99
C ARG A 49 -23.84 -11.01 4.53
N THR A 50 -24.49 -9.90 4.16
CA THR A 50 -24.36 -9.26 2.85
C THR A 50 -23.26 -8.21 2.88
N VAL A 51 -22.45 -8.13 1.83
CA VAL A 51 -21.46 -7.06 1.67
C VAL A 51 -22.15 -5.77 1.22
N GLU A 52 -22.10 -4.74 2.06
CA GLU A 52 -22.78 -3.46 1.80
C GLU A 52 -21.86 -2.46 1.07
N SER A 53 -20.57 -2.45 1.40
CA SER A 53 -19.60 -1.57 0.75
C SER A 53 -18.17 -2.10 0.86
N VAL A 54 -17.33 -1.71 -0.10
CA VAL A 54 -15.89 -1.98 -0.10
C VAL A 54 -15.13 -0.67 -0.21
N GLY A 55 -14.30 -0.40 0.79
CA GLY A 55 -13.47 0.80 0.89
C GLY A 55 -12.14 0.51 1.57
N ARG A 56 -11.50 1.58 2.06
CA ARG A 56 -10.18 1.53 2.67
C ARG A 56 -10.07 2.53 3.80
N ARG A 57 -9.33 2.15 4.84
CA ARG A 57 -8.77 3.07 5.84
C ARG A 57 -7.26 2.80 5.97
N ALA A 58 -6.45 3.84 5.84
CA ALA A 58 -4.99 3.75 5.82
C ALA A 58 -4.48 2.72 4.79
N LYS A 59 -3.87 1.62 5.27
CA LYS A 59 -3.35 0.51 4.45
C LYS A 59 -4.17 -0.76 4.64
N GLN A 60 -5.44 -0.62 5.02
CA GLN A 60 -6.37 -1.71 5.25
C GLN A 60 -7.61 -1.55 4.38
N LEU A 61 -8.05 -2.64 3.76
CA LEU A 61 -9.39 -2.72 3.19
C LEU A 61 -10.40 -2.77 4.33
N VAL A 62 -11.55 -2.16 4.10
CA VAL A 62 -12.70 -2.19 4.99
C VAL A 62 -13.91 -2.59 4.15
N ILE A 63 -14.45 -3.77 4.42
CA ILE A 63 -15.61 -4.35 3.76
C ILE A 63 -16.75 -4.29 4.77
N ALA A 64 -17.70 -3.38 4.59
CA ALA A 64 -18.87 -3.29 5.45
C ALA A 64 -19.81 -4.46 5.15
N LEU A 65 -20.34 -5.05 6.22
CA LEU A 65 -21.27 -6.16 6.18
C LEU A 65 -22.57 -5.77 6.88
N SER A 66 -23.67 -6.36 6.42
CA SER A 66 -24.98 -6.23 7.05
C SER A 66 -24.94 -6.62 8.53
N GLY A 67 -25.79 -5.98 9.33
CA GLY A 67 -25.81 -6.17 10.79
C GLY A 67 -24.77 -5.31 11.52
N GLY A 68 -24.29 -4.24 10.89
CA GLY A 68 -23.40 -3.28 11.53
C GLY A 68 -21.96 -3.78 11.70
N ALA A 69 -21.53 -4.74 10.89
CA ALA A 69 -20.20 -5.32 10.99
C ALA A 69 -19.27 -4.86 9.86
N ALA A 70 -17.97 -5.12 10.02
CA ALA A 70 -17.00 -4.88 8.98
C ALA A 70 -15.83 -5.88 9.05
N LEU A 71 -15.48 -6.42 7.90
CA LEU A 71 -14.21 -7.11 7.71
C LEU A 71 -13.12 -6.09 7.40
N THR A 72 -11.99 -6.22 8.10
CA THR A 72 -10.77 -5.49 7.75
C THR A 72 -9.73 -6.45 7.20
N VAL A 73 -9.02 -6.04 6.16
CA VAL A 73 -7.95 -6.84 5.58
C VAL A 73 -6.70 -5.98 5.41
N HIS A 74 -5.62 -6.37 6.08
CA HIS A 74 -4.30 -5.78 5.89
C HIS A 74 -3.42 -6.73 5.07
N LEU A 75 -3.15 -6.35 3.82
CA LEU A 75 -2.39 -7.18 2.85
C LEU A 75 -0.91 -7.40 3.21
N LYS A 76 -0.33 -6.50 4.01
CA LYS A 76 1.10 -6.53 4.41
C LYS A 76 2.04 -6.67 3.22
N MET A 77 2.89 -7.69 3.11
CA MET A 77 3.92 -7.70 2.07
C MET A 77 3.45 -8.39 0.79
N THR A 78 2.80 -9.55 0.93
CA THR A 78 2.49 -10.49 -0.16
C THR A 78 1.01 -10.89 -0.18
N GLY A 79 0.17 -10.23 0.61
CA GLY A 79 -1.26 -10.47 0.63
C GLY A 79 -1.91 -9.99 -0.65
N GLN A 80 -2.79 -10.82 -1.21
CA GLN A 80 -3.56 -10.57 -2.42
C GLN A 80 -5.00 -11.06 -2.21
N LEU A 81 -5.97 -10.39 -2.83
CA LEU A 81 -7.38 -10.76 -2.78
C LEU A 81 -7.92 -10.95 -4.20
N PHE A 82 -8.71 -11.99 -4.38
CA PHE A 82 -9.29 -12.35 -5.67
C PHE A 82 -10.74 -12.81 -5.47
N VAL A 83 -11.61 -12.45 -6.40
CA VAL A 83 -12.94 -13.07 -6.53
C VAL A 83 -12.88 -14.01 -7.71
N VAL A 84 -13.11 -15.30 -7.47
CA VAL A 84 -13.01 -16.36 -8.48
C VAL A 84 -14.13 -17.39 -8.28
N PRO A 85 -14.52 -18.15 -9.31
CA PRO A 85 -15.44 -19.29 -9.13
C PRO A 85 -14.89 -20.30 -8.13
N SER A 86 -15.76 -20.96 -7.36
CA SER A 86 -15.36 -22.00 -6.39
C SER A 86 -14.56 -23.15 -7.02
N ALA A 87 -14.86 -23.48 -8.28
CA ALA A 87 -14.14 -24.49 -9.07
C ALA A 87 -12.74 -24.06 -9.54
N ALA A 88 -12.32 -22.81 -9.30
CA ALA A 88 -10.99 -22.35 -9.68
C ALA A 88 -9.89 -23.14 -8.94
N PRO A 89 -8.74 -23.43 -9.59
CA PRO A 89 -7.69 -24.27 -9.02
C PRO A 89 -7.28 -23.88 -7.60
N GLU A 90 -6.98 -24.87 -6.78
CA GLU A 90 -6.45 -24.64 -5.44
C GLU A 90 -5.07 -23.99 -5.49
N ASP A 91 -4.77 -23.18 -4.48
CA ASP A 91 -3.45 -22.58 -4.28
C ASP A 91 -3.05 -22.75 -2.81
N PRO A 92 -1.89 -23.39 -2.52
CA PRO A 92 -1.43 -23.68 -1.15
C PRO A 92 -1.11 -22.41 -0.33
N TYR A 93 -1.08 -21.25 -0.97
CA TYR A 93 -0.88 -19.94 -0.35
C TYR A 93 -2.19 -19.22 -0.01
N ILE A 94 -3.36 -19.77 -0.36
CA ILE A 94 -4.65 -19.30 0.13
C ILE A 94 -4.71 -19.54 1.64
N ARG A 95 -5.05 -18.50 2.40
CA ARG A 95 -5.12 -18.49 3.87
C ARG A 95 -6.53 -18.36 4.41
N LEU A 96 -7.39 -17.65 3.68
CA LEU A 96 -8.80 -17.48 3.99
C LEU A 96 -9.60 -17.52 2.69
N VAL A 97 -10.75 -18.20 2.72
CA VAL A 97 -11.76 -18.20 1.68
C VAL A 97 -13.07 -17.75 2.33
N LEU A 98 -13.76 -16.80 1.69
CA LEU A 98 -15.18 -16.54 1.97
C LEU A 98 -15.98 -17.07 0.78
N GLU A 99 -16.91 -17.96 1.05
CA GLU A 99 -17.79 -18.57 0.06
C GLU A 99 -19.00 -17.65 -0.15
N LEU A 100 -19.33 -17.36 -1.40
CA LEU A 100 -20.42 -16.45 -1.78
C LEU A 100 -21.59 -17.25 -2.35
N ALA A 101 -22.82 -16.76 -2.13
CA ALA A 101 -24.05 -17.45 -2.50
C ALA A 101 -24.22 -17.70 -4.02
N ASP A 102 -23.52 -16.93 -4.84
CA ASP A 102 -23.53 -17.04 -6.31
C ASP A 102 -22.51 -18.06 -6.85
N GLY A 103 -21.88 -18.84 -5.97
CA GLY A 103 -20.85 -19.83 -6.32
C GLY A 103 -19.46 -19.22 -6.57
N GLN A 104 -19.27 -17.93 -6.32
CA GLN A 104 -17.95 -17.30 -6.27
C GLN A 104 -17.30 -17.47 -4.88
N GLU A 105 -16.01 -17.21 -4.81
CA GLU A 105 -15.22 -17.17 -3.59
C GLU A 105 -14.36 -15.92 -3.55
N LEU A 106 -14.34 -15.21 -2.41
CA LEU A 106 -13.31 -14.24 -2.09
C LEU A 106 -12.14 -14.96 -1.43
N ARG A 107 -11.03 -15.09 -2.16
CA ARG A 107 -9.81 -15.78 -1.69
C ARG A 107 -8.75 -14.79 -1.25
N PHE A 108 -8.26 -14.93 -0.02
CA PHE A 108 -7.09 -14.22 0.49
C PHE A 108 -5.85 -15.10 0.42
N ARG A 109 -4.93 -14.72 -0.46
CA ARG A 109 -3.65 -15.39 -0.68
C ARG A 109 -2.54 -14.64 0.03
N ASP A 110 -1.70 -15.33 0.79
CA ASP A 110 -0.50 -14.71 1.39
C ASP A 110 0.63 -15.72 1.59
N ILE A 111 1.68 -15.57 0.78
CA ILE A 111 2.87 -16.42 0.80
C ILE A 111 3.60 -16.31 2.15
N ARG A 112 3.78 -15.09 2.66
CA ARG A 112 4.59 -14.82 3.86
C ARG A 112 3.81 -14.89 5.17
N LYS A 113 2.49 -15.10 5.12
CA LYS A 113 1.61 -15.25 6.30
C LYS A 113 1.65 -14.05 7.26
N PHE A 114 1.90 -12.86 6.72
CA PHE A 114 1.94 -11.61 7.48
C PHE A 114 0.61 -10.88 7.45
N GLY A 115 -0.17 -11.09 6.40
CA GLY A 115 -1.49 -10.53 6.22
C GLY A 115 -2.43 -10.90 7.35
N ARG A 116 -3.38 -10.01 7.60
CA ARG A 116 -4.29 -10.13 8.72
C ARG A 116 -5.70 -9.76 8.30
N VAL A 117 -6.67 -10.54 8.77
CA VAL A 117 -8.10 -10.32 8.59
C VAL A 117 -8.72 -10.22 9.99
N GLY A 118 -9.66 -9.31 10.18
CA GLY A 118 -10.43 -9.27 11.42
C GLY A 118 -11.86 -8.84 11.15
N LEU A 119 -12.77 -9.34 11.97
CA LEU A 119 -14.19 -9.00 11.95
C LEU A 119 -14.49 -8.10 13.15
N TYR A 120 -15.12 -6.96 12.88
CA TYR A 120 -15.36 -5.91 13.86
C TYR A 120 -16.81 -5.44 13.78
N GLY A 121 -17.38 -5.08 14.92
CA GLY A 121 -18.65 -4.35 14.97
C GLY A 121 -18.41 -2.86 14.72
N ARG A 122 -19.50 -2.13 14.46
CA ARG A 122 -19.51 -0.66 14.43
C ARG A 122 -20.18 -0.15 15.69
N ASP A 123 -19.54 0.80 16.34
CA ASP A 123 -20.18 1.58 17.39
C ASP A 123 -21.36 2.36 16.78
N PRO A 124 -22.58 2.24 17.34
CA PRO A 124 -23.79 2.80 16.75
C PRO A 124 -23.85 4.34 16.83
N VAL A 125 -23.05 4.96 17.70
CA VAL A 125 -23.04 6.41 17.91
C VAL A 125 -21.97 7.09 17.05
N THR A 126 -20.77 6.51 17.03
CA THR A 126 -19.57 7.08 16.40
C THR A 126 -19.27 6.47 15.03
N GLY A 127 -19.81 5.28 14.73
CA GLY A 127 -19.51 4.51 13.53
C GLY A 127 -18.11 3.87 13.51
N GLU A 128 -17.33 4.00 14.59
CA GLU A 128 -15.98 3.45 14.70
C GLU A 128 -15.99 1.91 14.74
N LEU A 129 -14.94 1.30 14.18
CA LEU A 129 -14.78 -0.16 14.25
C LEU A 129 -14.26 -0.57 15.62
N VAL A 130 -15.07 -1.35 16.34
CA VAL A 130 -14.79 -1.90 17.66
C VAL A 130 -14.71 -3.42 17.54
N ALA A 131 -13.71 -4.03 18.18
CA ALA A 131 -13.61 -5.50 18.20
C ALA A 131 -14.82 -6.10 18.93
N GLU A 132 -15.52 -7.03 18.28
CA GLU A 132 -16.61 -7.79 18.91
C GLU A 132 -16.09 -8.57 20.13
N VAL A 133 -14.84 -9.03 20.07
CA VAL A 133 -14.12 -9.70 21.17
C VAL A 133 -12.87 -8.90 21.54
N GLY A 134 -12.72 -8.53 22.81
CA GLY A 134 -11.50 -7.90 23.34
C GLY A 134 -11.42 -6.36 23.27
N GLY A 135 -12.52 -5.67 22.94
CA GLY A 135 -12.79 -4.27 23.34
C GLY A 135 -11.90 -3.15 22.78
N ALA A 136 -10.96 -3.43 21.88
CA ALA A 136 -10.07 -2.40 21.33
C ALA A 136 -10.59 -1.82 20.00
N ALA A 137 -10.57 -0.49 19.87
CA ALA A 137 -10.84 0.21 18.62
C ALA A 137 -9.67 0.02 17.63
N VAL A 138 -9.97 -0.40 16.39
CA VAL A 138 -8.93 -0.77 15.40
C VAL A 138 -8.16 0.43 14.89
N PHE A 139 -8.84 1.59 14.81
CA PHE A 139 -8.36 2.76 14.08
C PHE A 139 -8.13 4.00 14.97
N ALA A 140 -8.35 3.90 16.28
CA ALA A 140 -8.25 5.05 17.20
C ALA A 140 -6.88 5.76 17.17
N ALA A 141 -5.80 5.01 16.92
CA ALA A 141 -4.44 5.54 16.85
C ALA A 141 -3.96 5.89 15.43
N ILE A 142 -4.82 5.82 14.41
CA ILE A 142 -4.46 6.11 13.01
C ILE A 142 -4.68 7.59 12.72
N GLY A 143 -3.66 8.23 12.16
CA GLY A 143 -3.68 9.63 11.73
C GLY A 143 -4.68 9.90 10.60
N PRO A 144 -4.83 11.17 10.18
CA PRO A 144 -5.78 11.57 9.14
C PRO A 144 -5.51 10.87 7.80
N GLU A 145 -6.57 10.68 7.00
CA GLU A 145 -6.46 10.28 5.60
C GLU A 145 -5.87 11.44 4.77
N PRO A 146 -4.73 11.24 4.06
CA PRO A 146 -4.04 12.32 3.37
C PRO A 146 -4.83 12.92 2.19
N LEU A 147 -5.73 12.13 1.59
CA LEU A 147 -6.54 12.53 0.44
C LEU A 147 -7.97 12.97 0.80
N ALA A 148 -8.37 12.87 2.08
CA ALA A 148 -9.68 13.32 2.52
C ALA A 148 -9.81 14.85 2.39
N ASP A 149 -11.02 15.34 2.14
CA ASP A 149 -11.27 16.77 1.92
C ASP A 149 -11.18 17.57 3.23
N GLU A 150 -11.53 16.93 4.35
CA GLU A 150 -11.41 17.51 5.70
C GLU A 150 -9.94 17.65 6.13
N PHE A 151 -9.04 16.89 5.51
CA PHE A 151 -7.61 16.99 5.80
C PHE A 151 -6.97 18.16 5.04
N THR A 152 -7.12 19.35 5.61
CA THR A 152 -6.62 20.61 5.04
C THR A 152 -5.16 20.89 5.40
N VAL A 153 -4.52 21.80 4.65
CA VAL A 153 -3.18 22.31 4.97
C VAL A 153 -3.12 22.95 6.38
N ARG A 154 -4.22 23.57 6.86
CA ARG A 154 -4.29 24.14 8.21
C ARG A 154 -4.15 23.03 9.26
N GLU A 155 -4.82 21.92 9.03
CA GLU A 155 -4.73 20.75 9.91
C GLU A 155 -3.34 20.13 9.86
N PHE A 156 -2.78 19.94 8.67
CA PHE A 156 -1.41 19.44 8.50
C PHE A 156 -0.39 20.30 9.24
N ARG A 157 -0.51 21.63 9.17
CA ARG A 157 0.34 22.57 9.92
C ARG A 157 0.23 22.38 11.43
N ARG A 158 -1.00 22.23 11.95
CA ARG A 158 -1.24 21.97 13.38
C ARG A 158 -0.54 20.70 13.83
N LEU A 159 -0.61 19.64 13.03
CA LEU A 159 0.02 18.36 13.34
C LEU A 159 1.55 18.42 13.27
N VAL A 160 2.12 18.96 12.18
CA VAL A 160 3.57 18.92 11.95
C VAL A 160 4.35 19.77 12.95
N ARG A 161 3.79 20.92 13.38
CA ARG A 161 4.44 21.83 14.34
C ARG A 161 4.60 21.24 15.74
N ARG A 162 3.81 20.22 16.08
CA ARG A 162 3.91 19.50 17.37
C ARG A 162 5.02 18.44 17.37
N ARG A 163 5.70 18.24 16.23
CA ARG A 163 6.64 17.13 16.04
C ARG A 163 8.08 17.64 15.96
N LYS A 164 8.97 16.92 16.64
CA LYS A 164 10.42 17.23 16.70
C LYS A 164 11.28 16.23 15.92
N GLY A 165 10.66 15.22 15.32
CA GLY A 165 11.34 14.17 14.56
C GLY A 165 11.75 14.59 13.14
N ARG A 166 12.53 13.73 12.49
CA ARG A 166 12.90 13.89 11.07
C ARG A 166 11.71 13.63 10.15
N LEU A 167 11.66 14.31 9.02
CA LEU A 167 10.52 14.25 8.10
C LEU A 167 10.22 12.84 7.61
N LYS A 168 11.22 12.08 7.13
CA LYS A 168 10.96 10.74 6.58
C LYS A 168 10.34 9.78 7.61
N PRO A 169 10.91 9.59 8.82
CA PRO A 169 10.26 8.81 9.87
C PRO A 169 8.87 9.32 10.23
N LEU A 170 8.68 10.64 10.30
CA LEU A 170 7.39 11.23 10.62
C LEU A 170 6.32 10.88 9.57
N LEU A 171 6.65 10.93 8.27
CA LEU A 171 5.71 10.54 7.20
C LEU A 171 5.39 9.04 7.18
N LEU A 172 6.25 8.20 7.76
CA LEU A 172 5.99 6.76 7.88
C LEU A 172 5.16 6.41 9.12
N ASP A 173 5.08 7.31 10.10
CA ASP A 173 4.29 7.14 11.31
C ASP A 173 2.80 7.20 10.97
N GLN A 174 2.14 6.04 11.06
CA GLN A 174 0.72 5.93 10.72
C GLN A 174 -0.19 6.68 11.70
N SER A 175 0.29 7.07 12.89
CA SER A 175 -0.42 7.95 13.82
C SER A 175 -0.32 9.43 13.44
N PHE A 176 0.71 9.80 12.68
CA PHE A 176 0.86 11.14 12.13
C PHE A 176 0.09 11.30 10.82
N LEU A 177 0.28 10.36 9.89
CA LEU A 177 -0.36 10.40 8.58
C LEU A 177 -0.62 8.97 8.08
N ALA A 178 -1.89 8.66 7.84
CA ALA A 178 -2.29 7.34 7.42
C ALA A 178 -1.84 7.03 5.99
N GLY A 179 -1.52 5.78 5.71
CA GLY A 179 -1.45 5.30 4.33
C GLY A 179 -0.14 5.57 3.60
N VAL A 180 0.64 6.58 4.02
CA VAL A 180 1.95 6.88 3.43
C VAL A 180 2.97 5.83 3.88
N GLY A 181 3.71 5.24 2.95
CA GLY A 181 4.80 4.32 3.22
C GLY A 181 6.11 4.79 2.59
N ASN A 182 6.98 3.82 2.29
CA ASN A 182 8.36 4.12 1.95
C ASN A 182 8.49 4.76 0.57
N ILE A 183 7.71 4.32 -0.41
CA ILE A 183 7.73 4.83 -1.77
C ILE A 183 7.25 6.28 -1.75
N TYR A 184 6.01 6.48 -1.31
CA TYR A 184 5.36 7.77 -1.45
C TYR A 184 5.93 8.82 -0.51
N ALA A 185 6.56 8.44 0.61
CA ALA A 185 7.32 9.40 1.41
C ALA A 185 8.60 9.88 0.72
N ASP A 186 9.36 9.01 0.03
CA ASP A 186 10.55 9.44 -0.73
C ASP A 186 10.15 10.39 -1.87
N GLU A 187 9.15 9.99 -2.63
CA GLU A 187 8.62 10.77 -3.77
C GLU A 187 8.06 12.12 -3.32
N SER A 188 7.29 12.16 -2.22
CA SER A 188 6.72 13.41 -1.68
C SER A 188 7.80 14.36 -1.18
N LEU A 189 8.82 13.85 -0.48
CA LEU A 189 9.93 14.66 0.01
C LEU A 189 10.78 15.20 -1.14
N TRP A 190 11.04 14.38 -2.16
CA TRP A 190 11.67 14.86 -3.37
C TRP A 190 10.82 15.92 -4.04
N ARG A 191 9.51 15.68 -4.21
CA ARG A 191 8.59 16.61 -4.86
C ARG A 191 8.57 17.97 -4.15
N ALA A 192 8.53 17.97 -2.82
CA ALA A 192 8.60 19.16 -1.97
C ALA A 192 10.00 19.80 -1.84
N ARG A 193 11.06 19.20 -2.42
CA ARG A 193 12.47 19.64 -2.26
C ARG A 193 12.96 19.63 -0.81
N LEU A 194 12.40 18.75 0.01
CA LEU A 194 12.74 18.60 1.42
C LEU A 194 13.60 17.36 1.63
N HIS A 195 14.71 17.49 2.35
CA HIS A 195 15.56 16.35 2.62
C HIS A 195 14.94 15.46 3.71
N PRO A 196 15.03 14.12 3.59
CA PRO A 196 14.42 13.18 4.53
C PRO A 196 14.87 13.33 5.99
N LEU A 197 16.10 13.81 6.19
CA LEU A 197 16.67 14.10 7.51
C LEU A 197 16.37 15.50 8.06
N ARG A 198 15.69 16.37 7.31
CA ARG A 198 15.25 17.67 7.83
C ARG A 198 14.32 17.41 9.03
N THR A 199 14.38 18.26 10.05
CA THR A 199 13.53 18.12 11.24
C THR A 199 12.20 18.84 11.01
N ALA A 200 11.08 18.25 11.45
CA ALA A 200 9.75 18.85 11.29
C ALA A 200 9.66 20.26 11.92
N ALA A 201 10.30 20.47 13.07
CA ALA A 201 10.37 21.76 13.75
C ALA A 201 11.10 22.87 12.98
N THR A 202 11.86 22.54 11.93
CA THR A 202 12.57 23.54 11.09
C THR A 202 11.78 23.93 9.84
N LEU A 203 10.59 23.35 9.61
CA LEU A 203 9.74 23.73 8.49
C LEU A 203 9.20 25.15 8.66
N ARG A 204 9.25 25.93 7.58
CA ARG A 204 8.60 27.24 7.51
C ARG A 204 7.22 27.09 6.85
N PRO A 205 6.29 28.06 6.99
CA PRO A 205 4.96 27.97 6.41
C PRO A 205 4.89 27.62 4.91
N PRO A 206 5.83 28.09 4.05
CA PRO A 206 5.89 27.64 2.66
C PRO A 206 6.34 26.18 2.51
N ASP A 207 7.30 25.73 3.31
CA ASP A 207 7.78 24.35 3.30
C ASP A 207 6.66 23.38 3.75
N GLU A 208 5.87 23.77 4.76
CA GLU A 208 4.70 23.02 5.23
C GLU A 208 3.67 22.85 4.11
N ARG A 209 3.37 23.92 3.37
CA ARG A 209 2.44 23.88 2.24
C ARG A 209 2.98 23.02 1.11
N HIS A 210 4.22 23.22 0.69
CA HIS A 210 4.82 22.42 -0.37
C HIS A 210 4.84 20.92 -0.05
N LEU A 211 5.08 20.56 1.21
CA LEU A 211 5.04 19.15 1.63
C LEU A 211 3.61 18.60 1.57
N PHE A 212 2.62 19.33 2.08
CA PHE A 212 1.22 18.94 2.02
C PHE A 212 0.75 18.74 0.57
N ASP A 213 0.99 19.72 -0.30
CA ASP A 213 0.60 19.68 -1.71
C ASP A 213 1.33 18.54 -2.44
N ALA A 214 2.62 18.33 -2.15
CA ALA A 214 3.41 17.24 -2.73
C ALA A 214 2.88 15.85 -2.33
N ILE A 215 2.53 15.64 -1.05
CA ILE A 215 1.97 14.37 -0.58
C ILE A 215 0.68 14.06 -1.30
N ARG A 216 -0.25 15.02 -1.35
CA ARG A 216 -1.53 14.83 -2.03
C ARG A 216 -1.34 14.57 -3.51
N ALA A 217 -0.53 15.37 -4.19
CA ALA A 217 -0.28 15.19 -5.63
C ALA A 217 0.35 13.82 -5.95
N VAL A 218 1.34 13.37 -5.18
CA VAL A 218 1.96 12.04 -5.36
C VAL A 218 0.94 10.92 -5.16
N LEU A 219 0.14 10.99 -4.09
CA LEU A 219 -0.82 9.93 -3.77
C LEU A 219 -2.00 9.90 -4.75
N THR A 220 -2.51 11.06 -5.17
CA THR A 220 -3.56 11.16 -6.19
C THR A 220 -3.06 10.58 -7.51
N GLU A 221 -1.88 11.00 -7.98
CA GLU A 221 -1.27 10.45 -9.19
C GLU A 221 -1.07 8.93 -9.08
N ALA A 222 -0.63 8.44 -7.92
CA ALA A 222 -0.45 7.01 -7.68
C ALA A 222 -1.77 6.25 -7.72
N VAL A 223 -2.85 6.79 -7.14
CA VAL A 223 -4.19 6.18 -7.19
C VAL A 223 -4.72 6.13 -8.62
N GLU A 224 -4.59 7.21 -9.39
CA GLU A 224 -4.97 7.25 -10.81
C GLU A 224 -4.19 6.22 -11.63
N ARG A 225 -2.93 5.98 -11.27
CA ARG A 225 -2.05 5.00 -11.91
C ARG A 225 -2.15 3.60 -11.32
N ARG A 226 -3.15 3.32 -10.48
CA ARG A 226 -3.38 2.00 -9.86
C ARG A 226 -2.23 1.50 -8.97
N GLY A 227 -1.46 2.43 -8.38
CA GLY A 227 -0.30 2.15 -7.53
C GLY A 227 0.94 1.68 -8.30
N SER A 228 1.94 1.20 -7.56
CA SER A 228 3.19 0.64 -8.10
C SER A 228 3.21 -0.88 -7.99
N SER A 229 3.42 -1.59 -9.10
CA SER A 229 3.60 -3.05 -9.13
C SER A 229 5.05 -3.45 -8.84
N ILE A 230 5.55 -3.12 -7.65
CA ILE A 230 6.91 -3.48 -7.24
C ILE A 230 6.90 -4.83 -6.50
N ASP A 231 7.70 -5.76 -7.01
CA ASP A 231 8.02 -7.11 -6.53
C ASP A 231 6.92 -8.18 -6.61
N ASP A 232 5.75 -8.03 -5.96
CA ASP A 232 4.77 -9.15 -5.82
C ASP A 232 3.28 -8.74 -5.92
N TYR A 233 2.98 -7.45 -6.12
CA TYR A 233 1.60 -6.97 -6.24
C TYR A 233 1.18 -6.90 -7.71
N THR A 234 0.27 -7.78 -8.12
CA THR A 234 -0.45 -7.72 -9.39
C THR A 234 -1.92 -7.60 -9.05
N ALA A 235 -2.56 -6.51 -9.48
CA ALA A 235 -4.00 -6.40 -9.33
C ALA A 235 -4.67 -7.35 -10.34
N PRO A 236 -5.80 -7.99 -9.99
CA PRO A 236 -6.47 -8.95 -10.88
C PRO A 236 -6.85 -8.35 -12.25
N ASP A 237 -7.11 -7.03 -12.28
CA ASP A 237 -7.58 -6.29 -13.45
C ASP A 237 -6.49 -5.43 -14.13
N GLY A 238 -5.22 -5.73 -13.85
CA GLY A 238 -4.07 -5.12 -14.52
C GLY A 238 -3.12 -4.39 -13.57
N ASP A 239 -1.84 -4.44 -13.91
CA ASP A 239 -0.76 -3.87 -13.11
C ASP A 239 -0.87 -2.35 -12.96
N GLY A 240 -0.41 -1.85 -11.80
CA GLY A 240 -0.20 -0.43 -11.58
C GLY A 240 0.94 0.09 -12.47
N SER A 241 0.90 1.38 -12.82
CA SER A 241 1.91 2.03 -13.67
C SER A 241 2.74 3.10 -12.95
N MET A 242 2.53 3.29 -11.63
CA MET A 242 3.19 4.37 -10.89
C MET A 242 4.72 4.20 -10.83
N GLN A 243 5.23 2.96 -10.89
CA GLN A 243 6.68 2.67 -10.90
C GLN A 243 7.43 3.37 -12.04
N GLU A 244 6.76 3.64 -13.16
CA GLU A 244 7.34 4.31 -14.33
C GLU A 244 7.54 5.82 -14.09
N ARG A 245 6.76 6.38 -13.16
CA ARG A 245 6.77 7.80 -12.82
C ARG A 245 7.61 8.15 -11.61
N LEU A 246 8.14 7.16 -10.87
CA LEU A 246 8.99 7.41 -9.70
C LEU A 246 10.20 8.30 -10.04
N ASP A 247 10.40 9.35 -9.25
CA ASP A 247 11.45 10.34 -9.45
C ASP A 247 12.72 9.99 -8.67
N VAL A 248 12.61 9.25 -7.55
CA VAL A 248 13.76 8.89 -6.71
C VAL A 248 13.76 7.45 -6.23
N TYR A 249 12.61 6.86 -5.90
CA TYR A 249 12.53 5.56 -5.25
C TYR A 249 13.10 4.46 -6.15
N GLN A 250 14.02 3.65 -5.61
CA GLN A 250 14.80 2.64 -6.35
C GLN A 250 15.55 3.16 -7.59
N ARG A 251 15.78 4.48 -7.68
CA ARG A 251 16.53 5.09 -8.78
C ARG A 251 17.96 5.47 -8.41
N THR A 252 18.54 4.84 -7.37
CA THR A 252 19.93 5.06 -6.92
C THR A 252 20.91 5.02 -8.11
N GLY A 253 21.80 6.02 -8.20
CA GLY A 253 22.77 6.16 -9.28
C GLY A 253 22.21 6.75 -10.58
N ARG A 254 20.88 6.73 -10.80
CA ARG A 254 20.24 7.34 -11.99
C ARG A 254 20.24 8.86 -11.90
N PRO A 255 20.21 9.58 -13.03
CA PRO A 255 20.14 11.04 -13.02
C PRO A 255 18.80 11.53 -12.43
N CYS A 256 18.89 12.51 -11.54
CA CYS A 256 17.73 13.25 -11.02
C CYS A 256 17.02 13.96 -12.17
N ARG A 257 15.70 13.79 -12.27
CA ARG A 257 14.89 14.41 -13.34
C ARG A 257 14.80 15.94 -13.27
N ARG A 258 15.32 16.58 -12.22
CA ARG A 258 15.38 18.05 -12.09
C ARG A 258 16.75 18.64 -12.40
N CYS A 259 17.82 17.98 -11.97
CA CYS A 259 19.17 18.57 -12.00
C CYS A 259 20.24 17.66 -12.60
N GLY A 260 19.88 16.49 -13.12
CA GLY A 260 20.81 15.53 -13.74
C GLY A 260 21.73 14.78 -12.77
N ARG A 261 21.95 15.27 -11.55
CA ARG A 261 22.86 14.62 -10.59
C ARG A 261 22.35 13.26 -10.12
N PRO A 262 23.23 12.29 -9.83
CA PRO A 262 22.82 10.95 -9.39
C PRO A 262 21.95 10.96 -8.13
N ILE A 263 20.87 10.19 -8.15
CA ILE A 263 20.07 9.88 -6.96
C ILE A 263 20.91 9.08 -5.97
N LYS A 264 20.83 9.47 -4.71
CA LYS A 264 21.51 8.84 -3.59
C LYS A 264 20.53 7.92 -2.84
N ARG A 265 21.09 6.97 -2.10
CA ARG A 265 20.37 6.12 -1.16
C ARG A 265 21.05 6.17 0.19
N LEU A 266 20.28 6.29 1.25
CA LEU A 266 20.75 6.17 2.64
C LEU A 266 19.73 5.35 3.45
N VAL A 267 20.06 5.00 4.69
CA VAL A 267 19.15 4.26 5.57
C VAL A 267 18.65 5.17 6.69
N VAL A 268 17.33 5.36 6.79
CA VAL A 268 16.68 6.09 7.90
C VAL A 268 15.72 5.15 8.61
N GLY A 269 15.92 4.92 9.91
CA GLY A 269 15.02 4.07 10.70
C GLY A 269 14.84 2.66 10.11
N ALA A 270 15.94 2.02 9.69
CA ALA A 270 15.95 0.72 9.02
C ALA A 270 15.20 0.66 7.67
N ARG A 271 14.88 1.80 7.05
CA ARG A 271 14.26 1.87 5.72
C ARG A 271 15.20 2.50 4.70
N SER A 272 15.28 1.90 3.51
CA SER A 272 15.94 2.52 2.36
C SER A 272 15.24 3.83 2.02
N THR A 273 16.02 4.89 1.87
CA THR A 273 15.55 6.24 1.61
C THR A 273 16.32 6.81 0.42
N HIS A 274 15.60 7.20 -0.62
CA HIS A 274 16.16 7.70 -1.87
C HIS A 274 15.94 9.20 -2.00
N LEU A 275 16.96 9.92 -2.47
CA LEU A 275 16.92 11.37 -2.52
C LEU A 275 17.87 11.93 -3.57
N CYS A 276 17.61 13.16 -4.01
CA CYS A 276 18.61 13.97 -4.70
C CYS A 276 19.26 14.93 -3.69
N SER A 277 20.51 14.67 -3.30
CA SER A 277 21.24 15.49 -2.31
C SER A 277 21.48 16.95 -2.73
N TRP A 278 21.28 17.27 -4.01
CA TRP A 278 21.37 18.64 -4.53
C TRP A 278 20.05 19.40 -4.49
N CYS A 279 18.96 18.74 -4.91
CA CYS A 279 17.62 19.33 -4.91
C CYS A 279 17.01 19.38 -3.50
N GLN A 280 17.37 18.43 -2.65
CA GLN A 280 16.90 18.34 -1.28
C GLN A 280 18.07 18.67 -0.36
N ARG A 281 18.20 19.93 0.05
CA ARG A 281 19.35 20.41 0.83
C ARG A 281 19.08 20.26 2.33
N LEU A 282 20.16 20.03 3.08
CA LEU A 282 20.18 20.12 4.54
C LEU A 282 20.94 21.36 5.00
N SER A 283 20.44 22.00 6.04
CA SER A 283 21.18 23.05 6.76
C SER A 283 22.46 22.48 7.39
N PRO A 284 23.51 23.29 7.61
CA PRO A 284 24.73 22.82 8.26
C PRO A 284 24.48 22.16 9.64
N ALA A 285 23.60 22.75 10.45
CA ALA A 285 23.22 22.21 11.76
C ALA A 285 22.59 20.81 11.65
N GLU A 286 21.66 20.64 10.70
CA GLU A 286 21.01 19.34 10.49
C GLU A 286 22.00 18.31 9.91
N ARG A 287 22.98 18.71 9.07
CA ARG A 287 24.04 17.79 8.60
C ARG A 287 24.87 17.27 9.76
N LYS A 288 25.24 18.15 10.69
CA LYS A 288 25.96 17.77 11.91
C LYS A 288 25.16 16.74 12.72
N SER A 289 23.87 17.01 12.95
CA SER A 289 22.97 16.09 13.66
C SER A 289 22.74 14.76 12.92
N GLY A 290 22.81 14.77 11.59
CA GLY A 290 22.56 13.64 10.71
C GLY A 290 23.81 12.88 10.28
N ALA A 291 25.00 13.27 10.75
CA ALA A 291 26.28 12.82 10.19
C ALA A 291 26.42 11.29 10.14
N ALA A 292 26.04 10.60 11.22
CA ALA A 292 26.10 9.14 11.27
C ALA A 292 25.26 8.46 10.18
N ILE A 293 24.06 8.99 9.90
CA ILE A 293 23.18 8.45 8.86
C ILE A 293 23.67 8.87 7.47
N LEU A 294 24.18 10.09 7.31
CA LEU A 294 24.76 10.54 6.04
C LEU A 294 25.99 9.72 5.63
N ARG A 295 26.76 9.15 6.58
CA ARG A 295 27.85 8.21 6.28
C ARG A 295 27.38 6.91 5.61
N THR A 296 26.10 6.54 5.75
CA THR A 296 25.52 5.37 5.07
C THR A 296 25.12 5.65 3.62
N MET A 297 25.32 6.88 3.14
CA MET A 297 24.83 7.31 1.83
C MET A 297 25.67 6.71 0.69
N THR A 298 24.98 6.09 -0.27
CA THR A 298 25.53 5.43 -1.47
C THR A 298 24.92 6.02 -2.76
N GLY A 299 25.42 5.61 -3.93
CA GLY A 299 24.96 6.11 -5.24
C GLY A 299 25.83 7.21 -5.86
N GLY A 300 27.16 7.12 -5.69
CA GLY A 300 28.16 7.94 -6.42
C GLY A 300 27.99 7.87 -7.94
N ALA A 301 28.39 8.92 -8.66
CA ALA A 301 28.59 8.81 -10.10
C ALA A 301 29.67 7.73 -10.32
N GLY A 302 29.31 6.59 -10.93
CA GLY A 302 30.21 5.46 -11.17
C GLY A 302 29.79 4.13 -10.53
N GLN A 303 28.84 4.11 -9.59
CA GLN A 303 28.22 2.85 -9.15
C GLN A 303 26.96 2.62 -9.97
N ALA A 304 27.12 1.97 -11.12
CA ALA A 304 25.99 1.51 -11.92
C ALA A 304 25.07 0.64 -11.03
N PRO A 305 23.73 0.77 -11.10
CA PRO A 305 22.88 -0.25 -10.54
C PRO A 305 23.23 -1.56 -11.24
N ALA A 306 23.36 -2.67 -10.50
CA ALA A 306 23.43 -3.99 -11.08
C ALA A 306 22.26 -4.12 -12.07
N SER A 307 22.57 -4.03 -13.35
CA SER A 307 21.54 -4.07 -14.38
C SER A 307 20.94 -5.46 -14.32
N ILE A 308 19.62 -5.56 -14.23
CA ILE A 308 18.89 -6.78 -14.60
C ILE A 308 19.52 -7.26 -15.90
N SER A 309 20.06 -8.48 -15.87
CA SER A 309 20.91 -9.00 -16.93
C SER A 309 20.14 -8.96 -18.26
N ARG A 310 20.84 -8.81 -19.39
CA ARG A 310 20.21 -8.93 -20.71
C ARG A 310 19.44 -10.26 -20.84
N ALA A 311 19.92 -11.30 -20.15
CA ALA A 311 19.28 -12.62 -20.04
C ALA A 311 17.94 -12.60 -19.28
N GLU A 312 17.78 -11.78 -18.24
CA GLU A 312 16.50 -11.65 -17.52
C GLU A 312 15.47 -10.81 -18.29
N ARG A 313 15.93 -9.80 -19.05
CA ARG A 313 15.05 -9.04 -19.97
C ARG A 313 14.52 -9.93 -21.09
N THR A 314 15.37 -10.78 -21.68
CA THR A 314 14.93 -11.72 -22.72
C THR A 314 14.06 -12.83 -22.16
N LYS A 315 14.33 -13.33 -20.94
CA LYS A 315 13.44 -14.30 -20.26
C LYS A 315 12.05 -13.72 -19.98
N ARG A 316 11.95 -12.47 -19.50
CA ARG A 316 10.65 -11.79 -19.29
C ARG A 316 9.91 -11.56 -20.60
N ALA A 317 10.60 -11.09 -21.65
CA ALA A 317 9.98 -10.89 -22.97
C ALA A 317 9.53 -12.21 -23.63
N ALA A 318 10.25 -13.32 -23.39
CA ALA A 318 9.87 -14.64 -23.88
C ALA A 318 8.70 -15.25 -23.09
N ALA A 319 8.63 -15.01 -21.77
CA ALA A 319 7.51 -15.43 -20.93
C ALA A 319 6.21 -14.72 -21.31
N THR A 320 6.26 -13.40 -21.57
CA THR A 320 5.10 -12.64 -22.05
C THR A 320 4.62 -13.12 -23.42
N ARG A 321 5.54 -13.41 -24.36
CA ARG A 321 5.16 -13.96 -25.68
C ARG A 321 4.56 -15.36 -25.60
N ARG A 322 5.04 -16.23 -24.70
CA ARG A 322 4.44 -17.56 -24.46
C ARG A 322 3.07 -17.47 -23.82
N ALA A 323 2.83 -16.50 -22.94
CA ALA A 323 1.52 -16.27 -22.34
C ALA A 323 0.50 -15.77 -23.36
N THR A 324 0.88 -14.82 -24.22
CA THR A 324 0.01 -14.33 -25.30
C THR A 324 -0.26 -15.39 -26.38
N ALA A 325 0.72 -16.24 -26.70
CA ALA A 325 0.53 -17.33 -27.66
C ALA A 325 -0.38 -18.44 -27.12
N ARG A 326 -0.32 -18.75 -25.81
CA ARG A 326 -1.26 -19.70 -25.17
C ARG A 326 -2.69 -19.14 -25.13
N ALA A 327 -2.85 -17.85 -24.82
CA ALA A 327 -4.16 -17.21 -24.82
C ALA A 327 -4.81 -17.17 -26.23
N ALA A 328 -4.01 -16.99 -27.29
CA ALA A 328 -4.50 -17.01 -28.67
C ALA A 328 -4.84 -18.45 -29.16
N GLY A 329 -4.11 -19.46 -28.68
CA GLY A 329 -4.39 -20.87 -29.01
C GLY A 329 -5.68 -21.42 -28.38
N ASP A 330 -5.99 -21.03 -27.15
CA ASP A 330 -7.23 -21.44 -26.46
C ASP A 330 -8.50 -20.76 -27.01
N LEU A 331 -8.36 -19.63 -27.70
CA LEU A 331 -9.47 -18.98 -28.41
C LEU A 331 -9.74 -19.62 -29.78
N GLY A 332 -8.72 -20.19 -30.42
CA GLY A 332 -8.86 -20.88 -31.72
C GLY A 332 -9.49 -22.27 -31.62
N SER A 333 -9.30 -22.98 -30.50
CA SER A 333 -9.86 -24.33 -30.30
C SER A 333 -11.33 -24.34 -29.86
N ARG A 334 -11.86 -23.21 -29.37
CA ARG A 334 -13.28 -23.05 -28.99
C ARG A 334 -14.20 -22.59 -30.13
N ALA A 335 -13.65 -22.28 -31.29
CA ALA A 335 -14.42 -21.85 -32.47
C ALA A 335 -14.63 -22.96 -33.52
N ALA A 336 -14.15 -24.19 -33.26
CA ALA A 336 -14.21 -25.31 -34.20
C ALA A 336 -14.74 -26.63 -33.57
N GLY A 337 -15.57 -26.54 -32.53
CA GLY A 337 -16.24 -27.68 -31.89
C GLY A 337 -17.71 -27.37 -31.64
#